data_AF-A0A8T2E988-F1
#
_entry.id   AF-A0A8T2E988-F1
#
_cell.length_a   1.000
_cell.length_b   1.000
_cell.length_c   1.000
_cell.angle_alpha   90.00
_cell.angle_beta   90.00
_cell.angle_gamma   90.00
#
_symmetry.space_group_name_H-M   'P 1'
#
loop_
_entity.id
_entity.type
_entity.pdbx_description
1 polymer ?
#
loop_
_entity_poly.entity_id
_entity_poly.type
_entity_poly.pdbx_seq_one_letter_code
_entity_poly.pdbx_strand_id
1 'polypeptide(L)'
;MRGVGGPLLSIGDLLADLGDETGDSPQNHPNPRVSSKSDSDDTISGPLDLTRLFQENYDKLNDAFAGSDHSWTSLTLELCTSLETANKLVHATTTNARLLSEKVEELERLVKRGDSAVAAARTVHATVNQKGLPSA
;
A
#
# COMPACT_ATOMS: atom_id res chain seq x y z
N MET A 1 -35.18 46.93 21.22
CA MET A 1 -33.78 46.48 21.16
C MET A 1 -33.51 46.04 19.71
N ARG A 2 -32.89 46.89 18.88
CA ARG A 2 -32.46 46.46 17.54
C ARG A 2 -31.14 45.70 17.72
N GLY A 3 -31.22 44.38 17.75
CA GLY A 3 -30.03 43.54 17.60
C GLY A 3 -29.55 43.68 16.16
N VAL A 4 -28.42 44.33 15.96
CA VAL A 4 -27.75 44.38 14.66
C VAL A 4 -27.06 43.04 14.50
N GLY A 5 -27.68 42.12 13.75
CA GLY A 5 -27.06 40.84 13.39
C GLY A 5 -25.85 41.13 12.52
N GLY A 6 -24.66 40.76 13.01
CA GLY A 6 -23.43 40.83 12.22
C GLY A 6 -23.50 39.91 10.99
N PRO A 7 -22.54 40.04 10.06
CA PRO A 7 -22.44 39.15 8.91
C PRO A 7 -22.38 37.70 9.37
N LEU A 8 -23.19 36.83 8.75
CA LEU A 8 -23.08 35.40 8.97
C LEU A 8 -21.71 34.95 8.48
N LEU A 9 -20.97 34.25 9.34
CA LEU A 9 -19.70 33.62 8.97
C LEU A 9 -19.95 32.69 7.79
N SER A 10 -19.13 32.80 6.75
CA SER A 10 -19.22 31.94 5.58
C SER A 10 -18.74 30.53 5.95
N ILE A 11 -19.16 29.53 5.18
CA ILE A 11 -18.63 28.16 5.36
C ILE A 11 -17.09 28.15 5.23
N GLY A 12 -16.51 29.10 4.49
CA GLY A 12 -15.06 29.27 4.37
C GLY A 12 -14.39 29.75 5.66
N ASP A 13 -15.04 30.61 6.44
CA ASP A 13 -14.51 31.07 7.74
C ASP A 13 -14.48 29.94 8.77
N LEU A 14 -15.43 29.00 8.70
CA LEU A 14 -15.50 27.83 9.59
C LEU A 14 -14.44 26.77 9.25
N LEU A 15 -14.05 26.67 7.97
CA LEU A 15 -13.09 25.67 7.50
C LEU A 15 -11.64 26.14 7.58
N ALA A 16 -11.40 27.43 7.85
CA ALA A 16 -10.06 28.01 7.96
C ALA A 16 -9.25 27.43 9.14
N ASP A 17 -9.92 27.11 10.26
CA ASP A 17 -9.28 26.55 11.45
C ASP A 17 -8.85 25.07 11.30
N LEU A 18 -9.27 24.40 10.22
CA LEU A 18 -8.97 22.99 9.94
C LEU A 18 -7.80 22.79 8.98
N GLY A 19 -7.10 23.87 8.61
CA GLY A 19 -6.10 23.86 7.54
C GLY A 19 -4.65 24.06 7.95
N ASP A 20 -4.34 24.15 9.26
CA ASP A 20 -3.01 24.56 9.73
C ASP A 20 -2.39 23.58 10.74
N GLU A 21 -2.16 22.33 10.30
CA GLU A 21 -1.18 21.44 10.94
C GLU A 21 0.00 21.09 10.02
N THR A 22 0.66 22.13 9.50
CA THR A 22 2.01 21.95 8.94
C THR A 22 3.01 22.90 9.59
N GLY A 23 3.68 22.39 10.64
CA GLY A 23 4.99 22.87 11.07
C GLY A 23 5.07 23.33 12.53
N ASP A 24 5.39 22.45 13.47
CA ASP A 24 6.77 22.21 13.93
C ASP A 24 6.76 21.21 15.11
N SER A 25 7.73 20.30 15.19
CA SER A 25 7.89 19.34 16.31
C SER A 25 8.83 19.97 17.34
N PRO A 26 8.60 19.84 18.68
CA PRO A 26 9.15 18.68 19.37
C PRO A 26 8.39 18.19 20.64
N GLN A 27 8.61 16.90 20.92
CA GLN A 27 8.63 16.22 22.23
C GLN A 27 7.33 15.87 22.98
N ASN A 28 7.24 14.55 23.25
CA ASN A 28 6.71 13.86 24.43
C ASN A 28 5.26 14.16 24.85
N HIS A 29 4.38 13.15 24.77
CA HIS A 29 3.53 12.62 25.86
C HIS A 29 2.57 11.53 25.32
N PRO A 30 2.01 10.66 26.19
CA PRO A 30 2.05 9.21 26.02
C PRO A 30 0.95 8.63 25.13
N ASN A 31 1.33 7.54 24.47
CA ASN A 31 0.50 6.60 23.71
C ASN A 31 -0.95 6.48 24.26
N PRO A 32 -2.00 6.87 23.52
CA PRO A 32 -3.35 6.53 23.88
C PRO A 32 -3.52 5.05 23.61
N ARG A 33 -3.57 4.27 24.71
CA ARG A 33 -3.84 2.85 24.72
C ARG A 33 -5.13 2.62 23.93
N VAL A 34 -4.98 2.17 22.69
CA VAL A 34 -6.09 1.81 21.81
C VAL A 34 -6.87 0.74 22.55
N SER A 35 -8.07 1.09 22.99
CA SER A 35 -9.00 0.14 23.57
C SER A 35 -9.40 -0.81 22.47
N SER A 36 -8.71 -1.95 22.40
CA SER A 36 -9.09 -3.08 21.56
C SER A 36 -10.44 -3.58 22.06
N LYS A 37 -11.52 -3.06 21.47
CA LYS A 37 -12.77 -3.79 21.45
C LYS A 37 -12.59 -4.96 20.48
N SER A 38 -12.39 -6.12 21.08
CA SER A 38 -12.70 -7.43 20.49
C SER A 38 -14.16 -7.46 20.02
N ASP A 39 -14.40 -8.38 19.10
CA ASP A 39 -15.66 -8.81 18.49
C ASP A 39 -15.78 -8.22 17.07
N SER A 40 -15.46 -8.96 16.02
CA SER A 40 -15.80 -10.36 15.75
C SER A 40 -14.73 -11.08 14.95
N ASP A 41 -14.47 -12.31 15.37
CA ASP A 41 -13.92 -13.42 14.60
C ASP A 41 -14.63 -13.49 13.24
N ASP A 42 -13.96 -13.06 12.19
CA ASP A 42 -14.22 -13.59 10.86
C ASP A 42 -12.87 -13.84 10.21
N THR A 43 -12.47 -15.11 10.27
CA THR A 43 -11.45 -15.71 9.43
C THR A 43 -11.58 -15.20 8.00
N ILE A 44 -10.77 -14.22 7.63
CA ILE A 44 -10.49 -13.91 6.24
C ILE A 44 -9.64 -15.07 5.68
N SER A 45 -10.30 -16.20 5.43
CA SER A 45 -9.76 -17.38 4.77
C SER A 45 -10.33 -17.44 3.36
N GLY A 46 -9.84 -16.56 2.50
CA GLY A 46 -10.20 -16.52 1.10
C GLY A 46 -9.61 -15.27 0.42
N PRO A 47 -9.39 -15.29 -0.90
CA PRO A 47 -9.14 -14.07 -1.63
C PRO A 47 -10.31 -13.11 -1.35
N LEU A 48 -10.00 -11.92 -0.81
CA LEU A 48 -11.01 -10.90 -0.59
C LEU A 48 -11.58 -10.47 -1.93
N ASP A 49 -12.87 -10.68 -2.13
CA ASP A 49 -13.60 -10.08 -3.24
C ASP A 49 -13.82 -8.60 -2.94
N LEU A 50 -12.81 -7.80 -3.31
CA LEU A 50 -12.82 -6.35 -3.11
C LEU A 50 -13.96 -5.68 -3.89
N THR A 51 -14.37 -6.23 -5.03
CA THR A 51 -15.48 -5.70 -5.81
C THR A 51 -16.78 -5.86 -5.05
N ARG A 52 -17.01 -7.04 -4.46
CA ARG A 52 -18.18 -7.27 -3.60
C ARG A 52 -18.17 -6.38 -2.36
N LEU A 53 -17.04 -6.28 -1.66
CA LEU A 53 -16.93 -5.43 -0.47
C LEU A 53 -17.14 -3.94 -0.78
N PHE A 54 -16.63 -3.46 -1.93
CA PHE A 54 -16.89 -2.09 -2.36
C PHE A 54 -18.37 -1.86 -2.62
N GLN A 55 -19.02 -2.79 -3.35
CA GLN A 55 -20.45 -2.69 -3.64
C GLN A 55 -21.28 -2.66 -2.36
N GLU A 56 -21.03 -3.57 -1.41
CA GLU A 56 -21.73 -3.63 -0.13
C GLU A 56 -21.61 -2.31 0.67
N ASN A 57 -20.43 -1.69 0.69
CA ASN A 57 -20.23 -0.42 1.39
C ASN A 57 -20.85 0.76 0.63
N TYR A 58 -20.84 0.73 -0.70
CA TYR A 58 -21.51 1.72 -1.52
C TYR A 58 -23.04 1.67 -1.36
N ASP A 59 -23.61 0.47 -1.26
CA ASP A 59 -25.04 0.28 -1.01
C ASP A 59 -25.45 0.83 0.36
N LYS A 60 -24.65 0.56 1.42
CA LYS A 60 -24.86 1.17 2.76
C LYS A 60 -24.82 2.70 2.71
N LEU A 61 -23.91 3.27 1.93
CA LEU A 61 -23.82 4.72 1.75
C LEU A 61 -25.07 5.27 1.04
N ASN A 62 -25.58 4.57 0.01
CA ASN A 62 -26.82 4.96 -0.66
C ASN A 62 -28.03 4.89 0.28
N ASP A 63 -28.11 3.86 1.12
CA ASP A 63 -29.16 3.75 2.14
C ASP A 63 -29.10 4.93 3.13
N ALA A 64 -27.90 5.31 3.57
CA ALA A 64 -27.69 6.47 4.44
C ALA A 64 -28.06 7.80 3.76
N PHE A 65 -27.88 7.93 2.45
CA PHE A 65 -28.34 9.11 1.70
C PHE A 65 -29.86 9.19 1.58
N ALA A 66 -30.54 8.05 1.52
CA ALA A 66 -32.01 7.99 1.52
C ALA A 66 -32.61 8.18 2.93
N GLY A 67 -31.80 7.94 3.96
CA GLY A 67 -32.15 8.14 5.36
C GLY A 67 -32.21 9.60 5.79
N SER A 68 -32.59 9.81 7.06
CA SER A 68 -32.60 11.13 7.70
C SER A 68 -31.39 11.37 8.60
N ASP A 69 -30.51 10.39 8.75
CA ASP A 69 -29.35 10.43 9.63
C ASP A 69 -28.09 10.94 8.91
N HIS A 70 -27.18 11.55 9.66
CA HIS A 70 -25.94 12.11 9.13
C HIS A 70 -24.81 11.07 9.00
N SER A 71 -25.15 9.78 9.08
CA SER A 71 -24.18 8.68 8.97
C SER A 71 -23.47 8.66 7.62
N TRP A 72 -24.10 9.20 6.56
CA TRP A 72 -23.50 9.35 5.23
C TRP A 72 -22.17 10.10 5.26
N THR A 73 -21.98 11.05 6.18
CA THR A 73 -20.71 11.78 6.32
C THR A 73 -19.56 10.87 6.73
N SER A 74 -19.79 10.05 7.77
CA SER A 74 -18.82 9.06 8.24
C SER A 74 -18.57 7.98 7.19
N LEU A 75 -19.62 7.46 6.57
CA LEU A 75 -19.52 6.44 5.53
C LEU A 75 -18.76 6.94 4.28
N THR A 76 -18.97 8.21 3.91
CA THR A 76 -18.21 8.84 2.82
C THR A 76 -16.73 8.93 3.15
N LEU A 77 -16.39 9.38 4.36
CA LEU A 77 -14.99 9.45 4.81
C LEU A 77 -14.35 8.06 4.84
N GLU A 78 -15.04 7.05 5.36
CA GLU A 78 -14.57 5.68 5.41
C GLU A 78 -14.32 5.11 4.00
N LEU A 79 -15.23 5.37 3.05
CA LEU A 79 -15.06 4.96 1.66
C LEU A 79 -13.86 5.64 1.01
N CYS A 80 -13.69 6.95 1.22
CA CYS A 80 -12.54 7.71 0.72
C CYS A 80 -11.22 7.18 1.28
N THR A 81 -11.13 6.96 2.60
CA THR A 81 -9.93 6.40 3.25
C THR A 81 -9.63 4.98 2.75
N SER A 82 -10.65 4.16 2.57
CA SER A 82 -10.51 2.80 2.04
C SER A 82 -9.98 2.81 0.60
N LEU A 83 -10.53 3.67 -0.25
CA LEU A 83 -10.08 3.84 -1.63
C LEU A 83 -8.64 4.38 -1.71
N GLU A 84 -8.28 5.36 -0.87
CA GLU A 84 -6.92 5.87 -0.80
C GLU A 84 -5.93 4.77 -0.38
N THR A 85 -6.30 3.96 0.61
CA THR A 85 -5.49 2.84 1.08
C THR A 85 -5.32 1.78 0.00
N ALA A 86 -6.39 1.45 -0.73
CA ALA A 86 -6.34 0.53 -1.87
C ALA A 86 -5.42 1.07 -2.99
N ASN A 87 -5.50 2.37 -3.29
CA ASN A 87 -4.62 3.00 -4.28
C ASN A 87 -3.13 2.94 -3.85
N LYS A 88 -2.83 3.22 -2.58
CA LYS A 88 -1.48 3.07 -2.01
C LYS A 88 -0.98 1.64 -2.12
N LEU A 89 -1.84 0.65 -1.83
CA LEU A 89 -1.51 -0.77 -1.93
C LEU A 89 -1.18 -1.18 -3.38
N VAL A 90 -2.04 -0.81 -4.35
CA VAL A 90 -1.80 -1.10 -5.77
C VAL A 90 -0.50 -0.48 -6.24
N HIS A 91 -0.23 0.77 -5.87
CA HIS A 91 1.01 1.46 -6.23
C HIS A 91 2.25 0.77 -5.63
N ALA A 92 2.21 0.42 -4.34
CA ALA A 92 3.30 -0.27 -3.66
C ALA A 92 3.55 -1.66 -4.27
N THR A 93 2.50 -2.46 -4.49
CA THR A 93 2.60 -3.79 -5.10
C THR A 93 3.17 -3.70 -6.52
N THR A 94 2.68 -2.77 -7.34
CA THR A 94 3.17 -2.58 -8.72
C THR A 94 4.65 -2.19 -8.73
N THR A 95 5.04 -1.26 -7.85
CA THR A 95 6.44 -0.81 -7.73
C THR A 95 7.34 -1.96 -7.28
N ASN A 96 6.93 -2.71 -6.25
CA ASN A 96 7.71 -3.84 -5.72
C ASN A 96 7.80 -4.99 -6.73
N ALA A 97 6.72 -5.30 -7.44
CA ALA A 97 6.72 -6.32 -8.49
C ALA A 97 7.68 -5.97 -9.63
N ARG A 98 7.70 -4.70 -10.05
CA ARG A 98 8.68 -4.20 -11.04
C ARG A 98 10.11 -4.35 -10.54
N LEU A 99 10.41 -3.87 -9.33
CA LEU A 99 11.75 -3.96 -8.73
C LEU A 99 12.21 -5.41 -8.59
N LEU A 100 11.31 -6.32 -8.19
CA LEU A 100 11.59 -7.74 -8.09
C LEU A 100 11.90 -8.33 -9.48
N SER A 101 11.13 -7.98 -10.51
CA SER A 101 11.38 -8.42 -11.88
C SER A 101 12.77 -7.99 -12.36
N GLU A 102 13.16 -6.74 -12.13
CA GLU A 102 14.48 -6.22 -12.49
C GLU A 102 15.61 -6.99 -11.77
N LYS A 103 15.41 -7.30 -10.49
CA LYS A 103 16.39 -8.08 -9.71
C LYS A 103 16.52 -9.53 -10.16
N VAL A 104 15.40 -10.16 -10.54
CA VAL A 104 15.41 -11.51 -11.12
C VAL A 104 16.16 -11.50 -12.46
N GLU A 105 15.93 -10.51 -13.31
CA GLU A 105 16.62 -10.38 -14.59
C GLU A 105 18.13 -10.17 -14.43
N GLU A 106 18.55 -9.40 -13.42
CA GLU A 106 19.95 -9.23 -13.04
C GLU A 106 20.58 -10.57 -12.60
N LEU A 107 19.89 -11.32 -11.72
CA LEU A 107 20.32 -12.63 -11.26
C LEU A 107 20.45 -13.64 -12.40
N GLU A 108 19.51 -13.67 -13.35
CA GLU A 108 19.60 -14.54 -14.53
C GLU A 108 20.85 -14.28 -15.37
N ARG A 109 21.22 -13.00 -15.55
CA ARG A 109 22.47 -12.65 -16.26
C ARG A 109 23.70 -13.14 -15.50
N LEU A 110 23.70 -13.02 -14.17
CA LEU A 110 24.79 -13.50 -13.33
C LEU A 110 24.94 -15.03 -13.41
N VAL A 111 23.83 -15.77 -13.38
CA VAL A 111 23.81 -17.23 -13.52
C VAL A 111 24.38 -17.65 -14.88
N LYS A 112 23.89 -17.07 -15.99
CA LYS A 112 24.39 -17.37 -17.35
C LYS A 112 25.90 -17.12 -17.50
N ARG A 113 26.40 -16.04 -16.87
CA ARG A 113 27.84 -15.76 -16.82
C ARG A 113 28.60 -16.80 -16.01
N GLY A 114 28.05 -17.22 -14.86
CA GLY A 114 28.59 -18.30 -14.05
C GLY A 114 28.69 -19.62 -14.82
N ASP A 115 27.63 -20.01 -15.50
CA ASP A 115 27.58 -21.23 -16.31
C ASP A 115 28.63 -21.21 -17.44
N SER A 116 28.78 -20.06 -18.10
CA SER A 116 29.79 -19.86 -19.14
C SER A 116 31.22 -20.01 -18.60
N ALA A 117 31.50 -19.46 -17.41
CA ALA A 117 32.80 -19.59 -16.76
C ALA A 117 33.09 -21.05 -16.34
N VAL A 118 32.09 -21.76 -15.82
CA VAL A 118 32.19 -23.19 -15.49
C VAL A 118 32.46 -24.02 -16.75
N ALA A 119 31.77 -23.76 -17.85
CA ALA A 119 31.99 -24.43 -19.13
C ALA A 119 33.42 -24.19 -19.64
N ALA A 120 33.91 -22.95 -19.59
CA ALA A 120 35.28 -22.60 -19.98
C ALA A 120 36.32 -23.34 -19.12
N ALA A 121 36.15 -23.35 -17.79
CA ALA A 121 37.03 -24.05 -16.86
C ALA A 121 37.08 -25.56 -17.13
N ARG A 122 35.93 -26.19 -17.43
CA ARG A 122 35.86 -27.62 -17.80
C ARG A 122 36.65 -27.92 -19.08
N THR A 123 36.55 -27.04 -20.09
CA THR A 123 37.32 -27.17 -21.33
C THR A 123 38.83 -27.08 -21.09
N VAL A 124 39.28 -26.11 -20.30
CA VAL A 124 40.72 -25.98 -19.95
C VAL A 124 41.22 -27.20 -19.17
N HIS A 125 40.43 -27.71 -18.22
CA HIS A 125 40.80 -28.91 -17.48
C HIS A 125 40.92 -30.15 -18.37
N ALA A 126 40.01 -30.32 -19.35
CA ALA A 126 40.07 -31.42 -20.30
C ALA A 126 41.32 -31.37 -21.21
N THR A 127 41.69 -30.17 -21.70
CA THR A 127 42.87 -30.02 -22.57
C THR A 127 44.19 -30.26 -21.84
N VAL A 128 44.28 -29.83 -20.56
CA VAL A 128 45.46 -30.11 -19.72
C VAL A 128 45.65 -31.60 -19.50
N ASN A 129 44.58 -32.35 -19.22
CA ASN A 129 44.66 -33.80 -19.00
C ASN A 129 45.02 -34.58 -20.27
N GLN A 130 44.62 -34.11 -21.46
CA GLN A 130 45.01 -34.73 -22.74
C GLN A 130 46.48 -34.49 -23.10
N LYS A 131 47.07 -33.37 -22.68
CA LYS A 131 48.49 -33.05 -22.93
C LYS A 131 49.46 -33.82 -22.01
N GLY A 132 48.94 -34.53 -21.00
CA GLY A 132 49.71 -35.29 -20.02
C GLY A 132 49.96 -36.77 -20.38
N LEU A 133 49.47 -37.28 -21.51
CA LEU A 133 49.75 -38.64 -21.95
C LEU A 133 50.90 -38.63 -22.99
N PRO A 134 52.15 -38.99 -22.62
CA PRO A 134 53.19 -39.20 -23.61
C PRO A 134 52.82 -40.43 -24.44
N SER A 135 52.73 -40.26 -25.77
CA SER A 135 52.68 -41.38 -26.70
C SER A 135 53.93 -42.24 -26.49
N ALA A 136 53.73 -43.46 -26.01
CA ALA A 136 54.72 -44.53 -25.98
C ALA A 136 54.82 -45.22 -27.34
#